data_AF-A0A950SZZ8-F1
#
_entry.id   AF-A0A950SZZ8-F1
#
_cell.length_a   1.000
_cell.length_b   1.000
_cell.length_c   1.000
_cell.angle_alpha   90.00
_cell.angle_beta   90.00
_cell.angle_gamma   90.00
#
_symmetry.space_group_name_H-M   'P 1'
#
loop_
_entity.id
_entity.type
_entity.pdbx_description
1 polymer ?
#
loop_
_entity_poly.entity_id
_entity_poly.type
_entity_poly.pdbx_seq_one_letter_code
_entity_poly.pdbx_strand_id
1 'polypeptide(L)' 'FYFSDMQPDEVLFIRVHDSANDGRARLSFHTSFDNPLTPGAPPRESIEARALVFFPPAA' A
#
# COMPACT_ATOMS: atom_id res chain seq x y z
N PHE A 1 -9.08 -1.01 7.05
CA PHE A 1 -8.17 -0.35 8.00
C PHE A 1 -7.71 0.94 7.37
N TYR A 2 -7.79 2.06 8.10
CA TYR A 2 -7.36 3.39 7.68
C TYR A 2 -6.58 4.01 8.83
N PHE A 3 -5.42 4.59 8.53
CA PHE A 3 -4.56 5.23 9.51
C PHE A 3 -4.59 6.73 9.23
N SER A 4 -5.39 7.46 10.02
CA SER A 4 -5.53 8.91 9.89
C SER A 4 -4.31 9.62 10.50
N ASP A 5 -4.10 10.88 10.10
CA ASP A 5 -3.14 11.79 10.72
C ASP A 5 -1.69 11.28 10.76
N MET A 6 -1.32 10.47 9.77
CA MET A 6 0.03 9.92 9.62
C MET A 6 1.06 11.04 9.52
N GLN A 7 2.08 11.00 10.37
CA GLN A 7 3.16 11.98 10.40
C GLN A 7 4.25 11.66 9.37
N PRO A 8 5.06 12.66 8.94
CA PRO A 8 6.09 12.45 7.92
C PRO A 8 7.17 11.43 8.26
N ASP A 9 7.35 11.11 9.54
CA ASP A 9 8.31 10.14 10.07
C ASP A 9 7.69 8.76 10.34
N GLU A 10 6.38 8.59 10.11
CA GLU A 10 5.69 7.32 10.23
C GLU A 10 5.69 6.56 8.89
N VAL A 11 5.64 5.23 8.96
CA VAL A 11 5.56 4.37 7.77
C VAL A 11 4.55 3.26 8.00
N LEU A 12 3.58 3.14 7.09
CA LEU A 12 2.72 1.97 6.97
C LEU A 12 3.31 1.06 5.90
N PHE A 13 3.83 -0.07 6.34
CA PHE A 13 4.32 -1.10 5.43
C PHE A 13 3.26 -2.19 5.24
N ILE A 14 2.76 -2.32 4.01
CA ILE A 14 1.77 -3.34 3.64
C ILE A 14 2.45 -4.37 2.74
N ARG A 15 2.65 -5.59 3.26
CA ARG A 15 3.14 -6.73 2.47
C ARG A 15 1.95 -7.48 1.87
N VAL A 16 1.79 -7.40 0.55
CA VAL A 16 0.69 -8.06 -0.18
C VAL A 16 1.12 -9.34 -0.91
N HIS A 17 2.42 -9.52 -1.15
CA HIS A 17 3.00 -10.72 -1.77
C HIS A 17 4.31 -11.09 -1.08
N ASP A 18 4.57 -12.39 -0.99
CA ASP A 18 5.82 -12.99 -0.53
C ASP A 18 6.07 -14.26 -1.36
N SER A 19 7.32 -14.53 -1.72
CA SER A 19 7.69 -15.77 -2.42
C SER A 19 7.57 -17.01 -1.51
N ALA A 20 7.58 -16.81 -0.19
CA ALA A 20 7.30 -17.88 0.75
C ALA A 20 5.81 -18.28 0.70
N ASN A 21 5.55 -19.55 0.41
CA ASN A 21 4.19 -20.10 0.32
C ASN A 21 3.63 -20.56 1.68
N ASP A 22 4.05 -19.94 2.78
CA ASP A 22 3.65 -20.23 4.17
C ASP A 22 2.45 -19.39 4.64
N GLY A 23 1.86 -18.58 3.75
CA GLY A 23 0.57 -17.93 3.96
C GLY A 23 0.62 -16.57 4.67
N ARG A 24 1.79 -15.95 4.82
CA ARG A 24 1.96 -14.61 5.43
C ARG A 24 1.51 -13.45 4.53
N ALA A 25 1.54 -13.63 3.22
CA ALA A 25 1.14 -12.60 2.25
C ALA A 25 0.15 -13.18 1.23
N ARG A 26 -1.12 -13.27 1.63
CA ARG A 26 -2.16 -13.99 0.88
C ARG A 26 -3.12 -13.10 0.09
N LEU A 27 -3.09 -11.79 0.32
CA LEU A 27 -4.12 -10.87 -0.14
C LEU A 27 -3.55 -9.50 -0.48
N SER A 28 -4.10 -8.89 -1.51
CA SER A 28 -3.95 -7.47 -1.80
C SER A 28 -5.17 -6.73 -1.29
N PHE A 29 -4.97 -5.82 -0.33
CA PHE A 29 -6.05 -4.97 0.18
C PHE A 29 -6.00 -3.62 -0.53
N HIS A 30 -7.00 -3.31 -1.35
CA HIS A 30 -7.25 -1.95 -1.86
C HIS A 30 -8.75 -1.71 -1.87
N THR A 31 -9.20 -0.69 -1.15
CA THR A 31 -10.57 -0.18 -1.21
C THR A 31 -10.55 1.32 -0.91
N SER A 32 -11.54 2.03 -1.43
CA SER A 32 -11.92 3.36 -0.94
C SER A 32 -13.05 3.23 0.09
N PHE A 33 -13.28 4.30 0.83
CA PHE A 33 -14.45 4.49 1.70
C PHE A 33 -14.75 5.98 1.79
N ASP A 34 -15.99 6.35 2.08
CA ASP A 34 -16.35 7.74 2.36
C ASP A 34 -15.94 8.09 3.78
N ASN A 35 -15.10 9.12 3.94
CA ASN A 35 -14.69 9.59 5.26
C ASN A 35 -15.72 10.59 5.82
N PRO A 36 -16.53 10.22 6.83
CA PRO A 36 -17.54 11.11 7.38
C PRO A 36 -16.94 12.32 8.11
N LEU A 37 -15.64 12.29 8.44
CA LEU A 37 -14.94 13.38 9.12
C LEU A 37 -14.52 14.51 8.16
N THR A 38 -14.58 14.28 6.85
CA THR A 38 -14.13 15.25 5.84
C THR A 38 -15.18 15.48 4.74
N PRO A 39 -16.40 15.94 5.09
CA PRO A 39 -17.44 16.21 4.10
C PRO A 39 -17.04 17.37 3.19
N GLY A 40 -17.20 17.19 1.87
CA GLY A 40 -16.89 18.23 0.88
C GLY A 40 -15.39 18.51 0.67
N ALA A 41 -14.52 17.69 1.24
CA ALA A 41 -13.08 17.77 0.95
C ALA A 41 -12.82 17.49 -0.54
N PRO A 42 -11.77 18.09 -1.12
CA PRO A 42 -11.38 17.79 -2.49
C PRO A 42 -11.00 16.30 -2.62
N PRO A 43 -11.09 15.73 -3.85
CA PRO A 43 -10.64 14.37 -4.09
C PRO A 43 -9.21 14.15 -3.62
N ARG A 44 -8.94 12.99 -2.99
CA ARG A 44 -7.59 12.63 -2.56
C ARG A 44 -6.68 12.46 -3.77
N GLU A 45 -5.57 13.18 -3.79
CA GLU A 45 -4.47 12.95 -4.71
C GLU A 45 -3.50 11.91 -4.14
N SER A 46 -3.08 10.96 -4.97
CA SER A 46 -2.21 9.86 -4.57
C SER A 46 -1.05 9.74 -5.55
N ILE A 47 0.14 9.48 -5.03
CA ILE A 47 1.31 9.14 -5.85
C ILE A 47 1.61 7.67 -5.59
N GLU A 48 1.58 6.85 -6.65
CA GLU A 48 2.06 5.46 -6.62
C GLU A 48 3.41 5.40 -7.35
N ALA A 49 4.39 4.77 -6.72
CA ALA A 49 5.67 4.44 -7.34
C ALA A 49 5.85 2.93 -7.35
N ARG A 50 6.32 2.39 -8.48
CA ARG A 50 6.62 0.96 -8.65
C ARG A 50 8.06 0.79 -9.08
N ALA A 51 8.82 -0.03 -8.35
CA ALA A 51 10.16 -0.44 -8.72
C ALA A 51 10.15 -1.88 -9.21
N LEU A 52 10.85 -2.14 -10.31
CA LEU A 52 11.06 -3.48 -10.87
C LEU A 52 12.57 -3.73 -10.95
N VAL A 53 13.00 -4.91 -10.50
CA VAL A 53 14.41 -5.32 -10.53
C VAL A 53 14.53 -6.53 -11.47
N PHE A 54 15.40 -6.43 -12.46
CA PHE A 54 15.67 -7.50 -13.43
C PHE A 54 17.08 -8.06 -13.19
N PHE A 55 17.20 -9.38 -13.15
CA PHE A 55 18.49 -10.08 -13.02
C PHE A 55 18.82 -10.78 -14.34
N PRO A 56 20.11 -10.86 -14.72
CA PRO A 56 20.54 -11.68 -15.85
C PRO A 56 20.29 -13.18 -15.60
N PRO A 57 20.26 -14.03 -16.64
CA PRO A 57 20.22 -15.48 -16.47
C PRO A 57 21.34 -15.96 -15.54
N ALA A 58 21.05 -16.94 -14.68
CA ALA A 58 22.09 -17.61 -13.91
C ALA A 58 23.10 -18.26 -14.88
N ALA A 59 24.39 -18.10 -14.60
CA ALA A 59 25.48 -18.76 -15.34
C ALA A 59 25.49 -20.27 -15.08
#